data_AF-A0A9N9EQT7-F1
#
_entry.id   AF-A0A9N9EQT7-F1
#
_cell.length_a   1.000
_cell.length_b   1.000
_cell.length_c   1.000
_cell.angle_alpha   90.00
_cell.angle_beta   90.00
_cell.angle_gamma   90.00
#
_symmetry.space_group_name_H-M   'P 1'
#
loop_
_entity.id
_entity.type
_entity.pdbx_description
1 polymer ?
#
loop_
_entity_poly.entity_id
_entity_poly.type
_entity_poly.pdbx_seq_one_letter_code
_entity_poly.pdbx_strand_id
1 'polypeptide(L)'
;MLNELREEINTHSHLTVVDLKNYLRHQRFDISKYSSKRIYFWKSIAGQKLFQRYDDHVESARKLLNEYDSHDFYLCLDIKDSEITAIGFTTPLLNEIKNYGINITEIYLDITYKIARGRYELYGVIAE
;
A
#
# COMPACT_ATOMS: atom_id res chain seq x y z
N MET A 1 16.51 -5.48 -21.10
CA MET A 1 16.77 -5.89 -19.70
C MET A 1 16.02 -5.09 -18.62
N LEU A 2 16.30 -3.80 -18.34
CA LEU A 2 15.61 -3.10 -17.24
C LEU A 2 14.11 -2.83 -17.54
N ASN A 3 13.77 -2.60 -18.81
CA ASN A 3 12.38 -2.42 -19.25
C ASN A 3 11.61 -3.74 -19.22
N GLU A 4 12.17 -4.83 -19.75
CA GLU A 4 11.62 -6.19 -19.65
C GLU A 4 11.38 -6.61 -18.18
N LEU A 5 12.34 -6.30 -17.29
CA LEU A 5 12.18 -6.59 -15.86
C LEU A 5 11.00 -5.82 -15.24
N ARG A 6 10.79 -4.57 -15.66
CA ARG A 6 9.66 -3.76 -15.19
C ARG A 6 8.33 -4.27 -15.74
N GLU A 7 8.30 -4.70 -16.99
CA GLU A 7 7.12 -5.33 -17.61
C GLU A 7 6.75 -6.62 -16.88
N GLU A 8 7.72 -7.49 -16.58
CA GLU A 8 7.48 -8.71 -15.82
C GLU A 8 6.95 -8.44 -14.41
N ILE A 9 7.49 -7.43 -13.73
CA ILE A 9 7.00 -6.99 -12.42
C ILE A 9 5.57 -6.46 -12.51
N ASN A 10 5.20 -5.75 -13.58
CA ASN A 10 3.83 -5.26 -13.79
C ASN A 10 2.86 -6.44 -13.96
N THR A 11 3.19 -7.39 -14.83
CA THR A 11 2.36 -8.56 -15.16
C THR A 11 2.13 -9.45 -13.92
N HIS A 12 3.12 -9.53 -13.04
CA HIS A 12 3.07 -10.34 -11.82
C HIS A 12 2.90 -9.52 -10.55
N SER A 13 2.25 -8.34 -10.64
CA SER A 13 2.04 -7.42 -9.51
C SER A 13 1.19 -8.00 -8.37
N HIS A 14 0.46 -9.09 -8.62
CA HIS A 14 -0.32 -9.86 -7.65
C HIS A 14 0.55 -10.72 -6.70
N LEU A 15 1.79 -11.06 -7.07
CA LEU A 15 2.68 -11.89 -6.24
C LEU A 15 3.23 -11.10 -5.04
N THR A 16 3.56 -11.79 -3.94
CA THR A 16 4.35 -11.17 -2.85
C THR A 16 5.74 -10.80 -3.35
N VAL A 17 6.47 -9.91 -2.66
CA VAL A 17 7.85 -9.56 -3.05
C VAL A 17 8.77 -10.79 -3.03
N VAL A 18 8.53 -11.73 -2.12
CA VAL A 18 9.32 -12.96 -2.00
C VAL A 18 9.03 -13.87 -3.20
N ASP A 19 7.76 -14.08 -3.53
CA ASP A 19 7.36 -14.91 -4.66
C ASP A 19 7.78 -14.29 -6.00
N LEU A 20 7.64 -12.98 -6.13
CA LEU A 20 8.09 -12.24 -7.31
C LEU A 20 9.61 -12.36 -7.49
N LYS A 21 10.40 -12.28 -6.42
CA LYS A 21 11.85 -12.52 -6.49
C LYS A 21 12.18 -13.93 -6.93
N ASN A 22 11.46 -14.92 -6.41
CA ASN A 22 11.66 -16.30 -6.80
C ASN A 22 11.31 -16.49 -8.27
N TYR A 23 10.15 -16.01 -8.71
CA TYR A 23 9.73 -16.03 -10.11
C TYR A 23 10.78 -15.42 -11.05
N LEU A 24 11.22 -14.18 -10.76
CA LEU A 24 12.18 -13.47 -11.60
C LEU A 24 13.55 -14.17 -11.69
N ARG A 25 13.99 -14.87 -10.63
CA ARG A 25 15.20 -15.72 -10.68
C ARG A 25 15.04 -16.90 -11.63
N HIS A 26 13.87 -17.53 -11.65
CA HIS A 26 13.58 -18.66 -12.54
C HIS A 26 13.45 -18.23 -14.01
N GLN A 27 13.03 -16.99 -14.27
CA GLN A 27 12.97 -16.39 -15.62
C GLN A 27 14.32 -15.89 -16.14
N ARG A 28 15.44 -16.29 -15.52
CA ARG A 28 16.82 -15.92 -15.91
C ARG A 28 17.13 -14.41 -15.88
N PHE A 29 16.37 -13.61 -15.14
CA PHE A 29 16.79 -12.23 -14.85
C PHE A 29 17.93 -12.23 -13.82
N ASP A 30 19.02 -11.54 -14.13
CA ASP A 30 20.06 -11.25 -13.13
C ASP A 30 19.57 -10.16 -12.16
N ILE A 31 18.79 -10.60 -11.18
CA ILE A 31 18.31 -9.78 -10.07
C ILE A 31 19.17 -9.90 -8.81
N SER A 32 20.28 -10.64 -8.87
CA SER A 32 21.15 -10.92 -7.71
C SER A 32 21.66 -9.63 -7.06
N LYS A 33 21.93 -8.61 -7.88
CA LYS A 33 22.35 -7.26 -7.50
C LYS A 33 21.24 -6.37 -6.93
N TYR A 34 19.98 -6.81 -6.93
CA TYR A 34 18.84 -6.01 -6.47
C TYR A 34 18.30 -6.52 -5.14
N SER A 35 18.29 -5.63 -4.14
CA SER A 35 17.68 -5.92 -2.84
C SER A 35 16.18 -6.07 -2.95
N SER A 36 15.56 -6.78 -1.98
CA SER A 36 14.10 -6.89 -1.89
C SER A 36 13.42 -5.53 -1.84
N LYS A 37 14.06 -4.53 -1.23
CA LYS A 37 13.57 -3.14 -1.16
C LYS A 37 13.49 -2.49 -2.54
N ARG A 38 14.43 -2.76 -3.43
CA ARG A 38 14.45 -2.20 -4.79
C ARG A 38 13.38 -2.86 -5.67
N ILE A 39 13.18 -4.16 -5.51
CA ILE A 39 12.12 -4.91 -6.21
C ILE A 39 10.74 -4.47 -5.71
N TYR A 40 10.58 -4.31 -4.39
CA TYR A 40 9.37 -3.72 -3.80
C TYR A 40 9.09 -2.33 -4.36
N PHE A 41 10.10 -1.46 -4.47
CA PHE A 41 9.93 -0.12 -5.05
C PHE A 41 9.48 -0.16 -6.51
N TRP A 42 10.01 -1.07 -7.34
CA TRP A 42 9.53 -1.21 -8.71
C TRP A 42 8.11 -1.77 -8.77
N LYS A 43 7.78 -2.73 -7.90
CA LYS A 43 6.40 -3.24 -7.75
C LYS A 43 5.43 -2.17 -7.27
N SER A 44 5.86 -1.25 -6.38
CA SER A 44 5.01 -0.17 -5.92
C SER A 44 4.76 0.85 -7.03
N ILE A 45 5.77 1.19 -7.85
CA ILE A 45 5.59 2.03 -9.04
C ILE A 45 4.67 1.36 -10.05
N ALA A 46 4.85 0.05 -10.28
CA ALA A 46 4.00 -0.75 -11.15
C ALA A 46 2.53 -0.67 -10.73
N GLY A 47 2.28 -0.94 -9.45
CA GLY A 47 0.95 -0.89 -8.84
C GLY A 47 0.38 0.53 -8.73
N GLN A 48 1.21 1.57 -8.69
CA GLN A 48 0.75 2.96 -8.58
C GLN A 48 -0.25 3.34 -9.69
N LYS A 49 -0.06 2.82 -10.91
CA LYS A 49 -1.00 3.04 -12.02
C LYS A 49 -2.41 2.48 -11.76
N LEU A 50 -2.53 1.48 -10.89
CA LEU A 50 -3.83 0.89 -10.53
C LEU A 50 -4.61 1.78 -9.57
N PHE A 51 -3.92 2.60 -8.77
CA PHE A 51 -4.52 3.33 -7.65
C PHE A 51 -4.48 4.86 -7.82
N GLN A 52 -3.57 5.38 -8.64
CA GLN A 52 -3.46 6.82 -8.88
C GLN A 52 -4.57 7.30 -9.82
N ARG A 53 -5.34 8.30 -9.40
CA ARG A 53 -6.41 8.93 -10.18
C ARG A 53 -6.08 10.39 -10.52
N TYR A 54 -5.26 11.02 -9.70
CA TYR A 54 -4.86 12.41 -9.77
C TYR A 54 -3.34 12.55 -9.55
N ASP A 55 -2.78 13.70 -9.89
CA ASP A 55 -1.39 14.02 -9.56
C ASP A 55 -1.19 14.15 -8.05
N ASP A 56 -2.21 14.63 -7.34
CA ASP A 56 -2.25 14.64 -5.88
C ASP A 56 -2.52 13.22 -5.35
N HIS A 57 -1.59 12.72 -4.55
CA HIS A 57 -1.65 11.38 -3.96
C HIS A 57 -2.77 11.24 -2.91
N VAL A 58 -3.08 12.30 -2.17
CA VAL A 58 -4.16 12.29 -1.18
C VAL A 58 -5.50 12.28 -1.88
N GLU A 59 -5.68 13.09 -2.93
CA GLU A 59 -6.90 13.06 -3.74
C GLU A 59 -7.09 11.71 -4.42
N SER A 60 -6.01 11.09 -4.91
CA SER A 60 -6.05 9.72 -5.43
C SER A 60 -6.52 8.72 -4.38
N ALA A 61 -6.00 8.82 -3.16
CA ALA A 61 -6.38 7.94 -2.06
C ALA A 61 -7.82 8.18 -1.59
N ARG A 62 -8.29 9.44 -1.48
CA ARG A 62 -9.71 9.77 -1.22
C ARG A 62 -10.63 9.15 -2.25
N LYS A 63 -10.27 9.31 -3.54
CA LYS A 63 -11.06 8.78 -4.64
C LYS A 63 -11.12 7.27 -4.61
N LEU A 64 -9.97 6.61 -4.38
CA LEU A 64 -9.90 5.17 -4.24
C LEU A 64 -10.73 4.70 -3.05
N LEU A 65 -10.58 5.30 -1.87
CA LEU A 65 -11.35 4.91 -0.70
C LEU A 65 -12.85 5.03 -0.96
N ASN A 66 -13.31 6.13 -1.58
CA ASN A 66 -14.71 6.30 -2.00
C ASN A 66 -15.17 5.28 -3.07
N GLU A 67 -14.29 4.87 -4.00
CA GLU A 67 -14.61 3.82 -5.00
C GLU A 67 -14.80 2.44 -4.35
N TYR A 68 -14.09 2.18 -3.26
CA TYR A 68 -14.13 0.93 -2.51
C TYR A 68 -15.02 1.00 -1.24
N ASP A 69 -15.61 2.17 -0.97
CA ASP A 69 -16.49 2.45 0.18
C ASP A 69 -17.84 1.75 -0.05
N SER A 70 -17.85 0.46 0.25
CA SER A 70 -19.05 -0.38 0.39
C SER A 70 -18.73 -1.80 0.84
N HIS A 71 -17.50 -2.31 0.64
CA HIS A 71 -17.15 -3.71 0.95
C HIS A 71 -15.79 -3.93 1.62
N ASP A 72 -14.78 -3.11 1.33
CA ASP A 72 -13.40 -3.43 1.74
C ASP A 72 -12.78 -2.40 2.72
N PHE A 73 -13.26 -1.16 2.66
CA PHE A 73 -12.74 -0.06 3.49
C PHE A 73 -13.86 0.91 3.87
N TYR A 74 -13.66 1.62 4.98
CA TYR A 74 -14.48 2.74 5.43
C TYR A 74 -13.59 3.93 5.71
N LEU A 75 -13.93 5.09 5.17
CA LEU A 75 -13.24 6.34 5.47
C LEU A 75 -13.66 6.82 6.87
N CYS A 76 -12.69 6.93 7.78
CA CYS A 76 -12.91 7.35 9.17
C CYS A 76 -12.52 8.82 9.41
N LEU A 77 -11.58 9.34 8.63
CA LEU A 77 -11.02 10.67 8.79
C LEU A 77 -10.74 11.27 7.41
N ASP A 78 -11.21 12.49 7.18
CA ASP A 78 -10.85 13.28 6.02
C ASP A 78 -10.68 14.76 6.44
N ILE A 79 -9.44 15.19 6.56
CA ILE A 79 -9.06 16.57 6.90
C ILE A 79 -8.31 17.17 5.72
N LYS A 80 -8.76 18.34 5.27
CA LYS A 80 -8.05 19.18 4.31
C LYS A 80 -8.21 20.65 4.70
N ASP A 81 -7.17 21.23 5.26
CA ASP A 81 -7.09 22.65 5.53
C ASP A 81 -5.72 23.23 5.10
N SER A 82 -5.46 24.49 5.45
CA SER A 82 -4.24 25.20 5.09
C SER A 82 -2.97 24.68 5.77
N GLU A 83 -3.09 23.92 6.85
CA GLU A 83 -1.99 23.46 7.69
C GLU A 83 -1.79 21.94 7.61
N ILE A 84 -2.89 21.19 7.53
CA ILE A 84 -2.92 19.73 7.63
C ILE A 84 -3.77 19.14 6.49
N THR A 85 -3.24 18.08 5.91
CA THR A 85 -4.01 17.18 5.05
C THR A 85 -3.84 15.76 5.58
N ALA A 86 -4.94 15.15 6.01
CA ALA A 86 -4.93 13.81 6.59
C ALA A 86 -6.13 13.01 6.09
N ILE A 87 -5.90 11.74 5.79
CA ILE A 87 -6.94 10.76 5.49
C ILE A 87 -6.70 9.52 6.35
N GLY A 88 -7.76 8.97 6.91
CA GLY A 88 -7.72 7.77 7.74
C GLY A 88 -8.87 6.87 7.37
N PHE A 89 -8.61 5.57 7.27
CA PHE A 89 -9.59 4.58 6.89
C PHE A 89 -9.41 3.31 7.72
N THR A 90 -10.48 2.51 7.82
CA THR A 90 -10.47 1.19 8.44
C THR A 90 -10.95 0.15 7.44
N THR A 91 -10.71 -1.13 7.72
CA THR A 91 -11.37 -2.25 7.02
C THR A 91 -12.53 -2.80 7.86
N PRO A 92 -13.50 -3.50 7.25
CA PRO A 92 -14.53 -4.24 7.98
C PRO A 92 -13.99 -5.25 8.99
N LEU A 93 -12.77 -5.75 8.78
CA LEU A 93 -12.10 -6.67 9.70
C LEU A 93 -12.06 -6.15 11.14
N LEU A 94 -11.86 -4.85 11.36
CA LEU A 94 -11.89 -4.31 12.74
C LEU A 94 -13.29 -4.38 13.37
N ASN A 95 -14.34 -4.30 12.57
CA ASN A 95 -15.72 -4.51 13.04
C ASN A 95 -15.96 -5.99 13.32
N GLU A 96 -15.45 -6.90 12.49
CA GLU A 96 -15.54 -8.33 12.73
C GLU A 96 -14.82 -8.73 14.03
N ILE A 97 -13.59 -8.27 14.25
CA ILE A 97 -12.82 -8.51 15.49
C ILE A 97 -13.62 -8.08 16.73
N LYS A 98 -14.24 -6.89 16.70
CA LYS A 98 -15.12 -6.42 17.78
C LYS A 98 -16.33 -7.33 17.97
N ASN A 99 -16.95 -7.78 16.88
CA ASN A 99 -18.10 -8.69 16.92
C ASN A 99 -17.75 -10.07 17.49
N TYR A 100 -16.49 -10.51 17.39
CA TYR A 100 -15.97 -11.73 18.04
C TYR A 100 -15.72 -11.57 19.55
N GLY A 101 -16.04 -10.41 20.14
CA GLY A 101 -15.88 -10.16 21.57
C GLY A 101 -14.46 -9.75 21.97
N ILE A 102 -13.59 -9.46 21.01
CA ILE A 102 -12.26 -8.90 21.26
C ILE A 102 -12.41 -7.40 21.49
N ASN A 103 -12.09 -6.95 22.69
CA ASN A 103 -12.09 -5.54 23.02
C ASN A 103 -10.77 -4.89 22.57
N ILE A 104 -10.80 -4.22 21.43
CA ILE A 104 -9.64 -3.48 20.92
C ILE A 104 -9.44 -2.23 21.78
N THR A 105 -8.54 -2.31 22.77
CA THR A 105 -8.23 -1.20 23.69
C THR A 105 -7.15 -0.27 23.16
N GLU A 106 -6.25 -0.77 22.33
CA GLU A 106 -5.12 -0.02 21.78
C GLU A 106 -4.82 -0.50 20.35
N ILE A 107 -4.43 0.44 19.49
CA ILE A 107 -3.96 0.15 18.15
C ILE A 107 -2.52 0.64 18.09
N TYR A 108 -1.58 -0.29 17.97
CA TYR A 108 -0.19 0.06 17.70
C TYR A 108 -0.03 0.37 16.22
N LEU A 109 0.31 1.62 15.94
CA LEU A 109 0.64 2.08 14.59
C LEU A 109 2.15 1.89 14.38
N ASP A 110 2.53 0.82 13.68
CA ASP A 110 3.93 0.69 13.21
C ASP A 110 4.13 1.64 12.03
N ILE A 111 4.84 2.74 12.28
CA ILE A 111 5.13 3.76 11.28
C ILE A 111 6.28 3.26 10.40
N THR A 112 5.94 2.53 9.34
CA THR A 112 6.93 2.13 8.33
C THR A 112 6.62 2.72 6.96
N TYR A 113 6.93 4.02 6.72
CA TYR A 113 7.73 4.45 5.55
C TYR A 113 8.12 5.95 5.49
N LYS A 114 9.45 6.17 5.44
CA LYS A 114 10.24 7.27 4.82
C LYS A 114 9.61 8.67 4.61
N ILE A 115 9.92 9.53 5.58
CA ILE A 115 9.79 11.00 5.60
C ILE A 115 10.57 11.72 4.47
N ALA A 116 11.57 11.10 3.84
CA ALA A 116 12.63 11.85 3.14
C ALA A 116 12.33 12.36 1.70
N ARG A 117 11.18 12.06 1.07
CA ARG A 117 10.90 12.57 -0.29
C ARG A 117 9.45 12.94 -0.62
N GLY A 118 8.47 12.49 0.17
CA GLY A 118 7.04 12.68 -0.16
C GLY A 118 6.22 13.46 0.86
N ARG A 119 6.69 13.62 2.11
CA ARG A 119 5.88 14.17 3.23
C ARG A 119 4.51 13.47 3.41
N TYR A 120 4.44 12.16 3.18
CA TYR A 120 3.25 11.36 3.45
C TYR A 120 3.64 10.20 4.39
N GLU A 121 2.83 9.97 5.41
CA GLU A 121 2.96 8.87 6.36
C GLU A 121 1.76 7.93 6.19
N LEU A 122 2.01 6.63 6.03
CA LEU A 122 0.98 5.60 5.97
C LEU A 122 0.94 4.91 7.32
N TYR A 123 -0.25 4.86 7.93
CA TYR A 123 -0.48 4.23 9.23
C TYR A 123 -1.29 2.95 9.02
N GLY A 124 -0.78 1.80 9.46
CA GLY A 124 -1.47 0.51 9.42
C GLY A 124 -1.89 0.07 10.81
N VAL A 125 -3.05 -0.59 10.92
CA VAL A 125 -3.57 -1.17 12.17
C VAL A 125 -3.19 -2.65 12.23
N ILE A 126 -2.48 -3.06 13.28
CA ILE A 126 -2.34 -4.46 13.67
C ILE A 126 -3.14 -4.62 14.96
N ALA A 127 -4.04 -5.61 15.00
CA ALA A 127 -4.78 -5.98 16.19
C ALA A 127 -4.20 -7.30 16.74
N GLU A 128 -3.91 -7.33 18.05
CA GLU A 128 -3.59 -8.55 18.82
C GLU A 128 -4.80 -8.99 19.65
#